data_AF-A0A0M4F125-F1
#
_entry.id   AF-A0A0M4F125-F1
#
_cell.length_a   1.000
_cell.length_b   1.000
_cell.length_c   1.000
_cell.angle_alpha   90.00
_cell.angle_beta   90.00
_cell.angle_gamma   90.00
#
_symmetry.space_group_name_H-M   'P 1'
#
loop_
_entity.id
_entity.type
_entity.pdbx_description
1 polymer ?
#
loop_
_entity_poly.entity_id
_entity_poly.type
_entity_poly.pdbx_seq_one_letter_code
_entity_poly.pdbx_strand_id
1 'polypeptide(L)'
;MLYSPRLKDGSLVRLPWPVTLYKYFNHICWPLEDNVSNFYIYLDRCAIYIGFLIFCLHNEVDFHYVIHHRHDLDKMLEGMPTYLILVEIQIRGFQLAFTKQQFKRLLQQFYAQIYVTAQSEPTLYKLIQKQMLAMRLNSINYLLALLNYFMVPVWNIIYHRRDMLYKQVYLFDNTVLYFYIPLLICNYWVGFIIDSMLFGELNVIGELMMHLNARYVLLSRDLQQLAQRCLAKQRHSVNLAVDLQLQLRQLLRRHIALNAFAARMEPLYEDIQRQMQPTRFNSLNYLAALLNFGFVPVLNIIYNRREMLYKQVYLFDNTVWYFYYPLIACNYWVGIVIDSMLFGELNVLGEFMMHLNARYIILSRDLESLAARCITKNKQRQHLAYEFKLELKQLLRRHFELTAFVASIEKEFSLRIFFSFSFSTGLLCALGFKAYTNPLGSLVYIFWFAAKFFELLAFGMLGSTLQKTTDNLSTMYYSCGWEQIMYHSPNEQENVLMMKLVKQAVQINATPVSLSGLNYFHVTLEAVVT
;
A
#
# COMPACT_ATOMS: atom_id res chain seq x y z
N MET A 1 -13.67 5.00 -28.14
CA MET A 1 -14.32 3.68 -28.03
C MET A 1 -14.19 3.12 -26.62
N LEU A 2 -12.98 2.97 -26.10
CA LEU A 2 -12.74 2.51 -24.71
C LEU A 2 -13.27 3.53 -23.69
N TYR A 3 -13.87 3.03 -22.61
CA TYR A 3 -14.41 3.83 -21.52
C TYR A 3 -13.34 4.75 -20.93
N SER A 4 -13.68 6.03 -20.79
CA SER A 4 -12.81 7.04 -20.18
C SER A 4 -13.50 7.64 -18.96
N PRO A 5 -12.97 7.44 -17.74
CA PRO A 5 -13.66 7.90 -16.55
C PRO A 5 -13.82 9.41 -16.50
N ARG A 6 -14.96 9.84 -15.95
CA ARG A 6 -15.33 11.25 -15.79
C ARG A 6 -15.58 11.57 -14.33
N LEU A 7 -15.22 12.78 -13.95
CA LEU A 7 -15.55 13.35 -12.65
C LEU A 7 -17.04 13.76 -12.62
N LYS A 8 -17.52 14.15 -11.44
CA LYS A 8 -18.92 14.57 -11.21
C LYS A 8 -19.35 15.76 -12.08
N ASP A 9 -18.41 16.63 -12.43
CA ASP A 9 -18.60 17.79 -13.32
C ASP A 9 -18.57 17.43 -14.81
N GLY A 10 -18.38 16.15 -15.15
CA GLY A 10 -18.27 15.65 -16.52
C GLY A 10 -16.88 15.80 -17.13
N SER A 11 -15.92 16.39 -16.40
CA SER A 11 -14.54 16.52 -16.86
C SER A 11 -13.83 15.16 -16.93
N LEU A 12 -12.91 15.01 -17.88
CA LEU A 12 -12.14 13.76 -18.05
C LEU A 12 -11.09 13.61 -16.97
N VAL A 13 -11.02 12.42 -16.36
CA VAL A 13 -9.99 12.10 -15.36
C VAL A 13 -8.68 11.80 -16.06
N ARG A 14 -7.60 12.46 -15.63
CA ARG A 14 -6.24 12.07 -16.02
C ARG A 14 -5.83 10.82 -15.25
N LEU A 15 -5.92 9.67 -15.90
CA LEU A 15 -5.50 8.39 -15.33
C LEU A 15 -3.98 8.36 -15.09
N PRO A 16 -3.51 7.65 -14.05
CA PRO A 16 -2.10 7.31 -13.92
C PRO A 16 -1.59 6.57 -15.16
N TRP A 17 -0.30 6.72 -15.47
CA TRP A 17 0.29 6.08 -16.65
C TRP A 17 0.12 4.54 -16.67
N PRO A 18 0.21 3.78 -15.56
CA PRO A 18 0.04 2.32 -15.61
C PRO A 18 -1.41 1.95 -15.98
N VAL A 19 -2.38 2.65 -15.41
CA VAL A 19 -3.81 2.44 -15.73
C VAL A 19 -4.12 2.86 -17.17
N THR A 20 -3.44 3.88 -17.68
CA THR A 20 -3.58 4.31 -19.08
C THR A 20 -3.05 3.25 -20.05
N LEU A 21 -1.89 2.65 -19.76
CA LEU A 21 -1.36 1.55 -20.56
C LEU A 21 -2.26 0.32 -20.48
N TYR A 22 -2.76 -0.01 -19.29
CA TYR A 22 -3.71 -1.10 -19.10
C TYR A 22 -4.97 -0.93 -19.95
N LYS A 23 -5.53 0.28 -19.97
CA LYS A 23 -6.67 0.64 -20.83
C LYS A 23 -6.38 0.37 -22.32
N TYR A 24 -5.20 0.73 -22.83
CA TYR A 24 -4.90 0.62 -24.26
C TYR A 24 -4.45 -0.77 -24.68
N PHE A 25 -3.63 -1.44 -23.87
CA PHE A 25 -3.10 -2.77 -24.20
C PHE A 25 -4.12 -3.87 -23.93
N ASN A 26 -4.96 -3.73 -22.89
CA ASN A 26 -5.88 -4.78 -22.48
C ASN A 26 -7.33 -4.52 -22.92
N HIS A 27 -7.58 -4.68 -24.21
CA HIS A 27 -8.92 -4.58 -24.81
C HIS A 27 -9.90 -5.67 -24.34
N ILE A 28 -9.39 -6.84 -23.90
CA ILE A 28 -10.20 -7.93 -23.35
C ILE A 28 -10.87 -7.47 -22.06
N CYS A 29 -10.07 -6.92 -21.15
CA CYS A 29 -10.49 -6.55 -19.80
C CYS A 29 -11.12 -5.16 -19.71
N TRP A 30 -10.66 -4.17 -20.48
CA TRP A 30 -11.10 -2.78 -20.30
C TRP A 30 -12.46 -2.48 -20.95
N PRO A 31 -13.42 -1.88 -20.23
CA PRO A 31 -14.79 -1.68 -20.72
C PRO A 31 -14.91 -0.67 -21.88
N LEU A 32 -15.99 -0.81 -22.66
CA LEU A 32 -16.38 0.12 -23.72
C LEU A 32 -17.21 1.29 -23.19
N GLU A 33 -17.23 2.41 -23.91
CA GLU A 33 -18.14 3.54 -23.65
C GLU A 33 -19.62 3.16 -23.84
N ASP A 34 -20.55 3.93 -23.23
CA ASP A 34 -21.99 3.63 -23.31
C ASP A 34 -22.59 3.91 -24.70
N ASN A 35 -22.04 4.89 -25.43
CA ASN A 35 -22.58 5.34 -26.72
C ASN A 35 -21.87 4.69 -27.93
N VAL A 36 -21.40 3.45 -27.78
CA VAL A 36 -20.63 2.76 -28.81
C VAL A 36 -21.56 2.00 -29.75
N SER A 37 -21.31 2.06 -31.06
CA SER A 37 -22.14 1.36 -32.06
C SER A 37 -22.13 -0.16 -31.87
N ASN A 38 -23.21 -0.84 -32.26
CA ASN A 38 -23.35 -2.30 -32.17
C ASN A 38 -22.21 -3.08 -32.84
N PHE A 39 -21.64 -2.56 -33.93
CA PHE A 39 -20.50 -3.19 -34.62
C PHE A 39 -19.28 -3.35 -33.71
N TYR A 40 -18.95 -2.32 -32.95
CA TYR A 40 -17.83 -2.32 -32.01
C TYR A 40 -18.06 -3.23 -30.80
N ILE A 41 -19.32 -3.39 -30.37
CA ILE A 41 -19.69 -4.36 -29.32
C ILE A 41 -19.47 -5.79 -29.84
N TYR A 42 -19.86 -6.06 -31.09
CA TYR A 42 -19.61 -7.35 -31.73
C TYR A 42 -18.11 -7.63 -31.89
N LEU A 43 -17.34 -6.64 -32.34
CA LEU A 43 -15.89 -6.74 -32.46
C LEU A 43 -15.22 -7.05 -31.12
N ASP A 44 -15.61 -6.37 -30.04
CA ASP A 44 -15.09 -6.63 -28.68
C ASP A 44 -15.37 -8.07 -28.24
N ARG A 45 -16.58 -8.59 -28.47
CA ARG A 45 -16.95 -9.98 -28.15
C ARG A 45 -16.17 -10.99 -28.98
N CYS A 46 -15.99 -10.74 -30.28
CA CYS A 46 -15.16 -11.57 -31.14
C CYS A 46 -13.70 -11.57 -30.68
N ALA A 47 -13.15 -10.42 -30.31
CA ALA A 47 -11.80 -10.30 -29.80
C ALA A 47 -11.60 -11.06 -28.48
N ILE A 48 -12.58 -11.01 -27.56
CA ILE A 48 -12.55 -11.81 -26.32
C ILE A 48 -12.55 -13.31 -26.65
N TYR A 49 -13.38 -13.78 -27.59
CA TYR A 49 -13.44 -15.20 -27.96
C TYR A 49 -12.16 -15.69 -28.63
N ILE A 50 -11.64 -14.93 -29.60
CA ILE A 50 -10.36 -15.23 -30.25
C ILE A 50 -9.23 -15.21 -29.22
N GLY A 51 -9.23 -14.21 -28.33
CA GLY A 51 -8.28 -14.11 -27.24
C GLY A 51 -8.31 -15.34 -26.33
N PHE A 52 -9.50 -15.83 -25.97
CA PHE A 52 -9.65 -17.05 -25.18
C PHE A 52 -9.01 -18.27 -25.85
N LEU A 53 -9.25 -18.46 -27.15
CA LEU A 53 -8.62 -19.54 -27.91
C LEU A 53 -7.09 -19.42 -27.95
N ILE A 54 -6.57 -18.21 -28.12
CA ILE A 54 -5.11 -17.95 -28.09
C ILE A 54 -4.55 -18.30 -26.70
N PHE A 55 -5.22 -17.90 -25.61
CA PHE A 55 -4.80 -18.27 -24.26
C PHE A 55 -4.85 -19.78 -24.03
N CYS A 56 -5.87 -20.49 -24.51
CA CYS A 56 -5.93 -21.95 -24.45
C CYS A 56 -4.74 -22.59 -25.18
N LEU A 57 -4.39 -22.09 -26.37
CA LEU A 57 -3.23 -22.58 -27.12
C LEU A 57 -1.92 -22.38 -26.35
N HIS A 58 -1.70 -21.19 -25.76
CA HIS A 58 -0.49 -20.94 -24.97
C HIS A 58 -0.43 -21.82 -23.72
N ASN A 59 -1.57 -22.02 -23.06
CA ASN A 59 -1.63 -22.90 -21.89
C ASN A 59 -1.29 -24.34 -22.23
N GLU A 60 -1.80 -24.85 -23.35
CA GLU A 60 -1.50 -26.19 -23.83
C GLU A 60 0.02 -26.35 -24.04
N VAL A 61 0.64 -25.42 -24.77
CA VAL A 61 2.07 -25.46 -25.13
C VAL A 61 2.98 -25.31 -23.90
N ASP A 62 2.65 -24.41 -22.97
CA ASP A 62 3.39 -24.24 -21.72
C ASP A 62 3.23 -25.46 -20.80
N PHE A 63 2.03 -26.05 -20.73
CA PHE A 63 1.77 -27.26 -19.96
C PHE A 63 2.53 -28.46 -20.51
N HIS A 64 2.59 -28.62 -21.83
CA HIS A 64 3.42 -29.65 -22.47
C HIS A 64 4.90 -29.48 -22.13
N TYR A 65 5.42 -28.25 -22.04
CA TYR A 65 6.80 -28.02 -21.62
C TYR A 65 7.06 -28.55 -20.20
N VAL A 66 6.15 -28.25 -19.26
CA VAL A 66 6.24 -28.72 -17.87
C VAL A 66 6.17 -30.24 -17.79
N ILE A 67 5.25 -30.88 -18.52
CA ILE A 67 5.14 -32.35 -18.56
C ILE A 67 6.37 -33.00 -19.17
N HIS A 68 6.88 -32.45 -20.29
CA HIS A 68 8.03 -33.01 -20.98
C HIS A 68 9.27 -33.06 -20.08
N HIS A 69 9.44 -32.05 -19.22
CA HIS A 69 10.57 -31.94 -18.30
C HIS A 69 10.26 -32.42 -16.88
N ARG A 70 9.16 -33.13 -16.62
CA ARG A 70 8.76 -33.57 -15.26
C ARG A 70 9.81 -34.40 -14.50
N HIS A 71 10.74 -35.04 -15.23
CA HIS A 71 11.82 -35.84 -14.67
C HIS A 71 13.09 -35.02 -14.37
N ASP A 72 13.16 -33.78 -14.87
CA ASP A 72 14.25 -32.83 -14.65
C ASP A 72 13.66 -31.59 -13.95
N LEU A 73 13.69 -31.62 -12.62
CA LEU A 73 13.10 -30.57 -11.77
C LEU A 73 13.69 -29.19 -12.10
N ASP A 74 14.97 -29.13 -12.46
CA ASP A 74 15.61 -27.86 -12.80
C ASP A 74 15.02 -27.31 -14.10
N LYS A 75 14.96 -28.08 -15.18
CA LYS A 75 14.36 -27.59 -16.44
C LYS A 75 12.86 -27.31 -16.34
N MET A 76 12.13 -28.13 -15.57
CA MET A 76 10.70 -27.92 -15.35
C MET A 76 10.44 -26.56 -14.69
N LEU A 77 11.23 -26.19 -13.69
CA LEU A 77 11.11 -24.93 -12.97
C LEU A 77 11.57 -23.70 -13.77
N GLU A 78 12.16 -23.86 -14.96
CA GLU A 78 12.38 -22.72 -15.87
C GLU A 78 11.09 -22.27 -16.58
N GLY A 79 10.19 -23.21 -16.90
CA GLY A 79 8.91 -22.92 -17.56
C GLY A 79 7.71 -22.84 -16.61
N MET A 80 7.83 -23.39 -15.40
CA MET A 80 6.76 -23.34 -14.41
C MET A 80 6.34 -21.90 -14.00
N PRO A 81 7.25 -20.93 -13.80
CA PRO A 81 6.88 -19.55 -13.49
C PRO A 81 5.99 -18.88 -14.54
N THR A 82 6.33 -19.05 -15.82
CA THR A 82 5.55 -18.47 -16.93
C THR A 82 4.18 -19.14 -17.06
N TYR A 83 4.13 -20.46 -16.87
CA TYR A 83 2.88 -21.22 -16.88
C TYR A 83 1.93 -20.78 -15.75
N LEU A 84 2.44 -20.65 -14.51
CA LEU A 84 1.62 -20.21 -13.37
C LEU A 84 1.00 -18.83 -13.60
N ILE A 85 1.77 -17.87 -14.12
CA ILE A 85 1.27 -16.54 -14.44
C ILE A 85 0.24 -16.59 -15.58
N LEU A 86 0.47 -17.42 -16.59
CA LEU A 86 -0.46 -17.57 -17.70
C LEU A 86 -1.83 -18.09 -17.23
N VAL A 87 -1.85 -19.11 -16.38
CA VAL A 87 -3.09 -19.64 -15.79
C VAL A 87 -3.76 -18.61 -14.89
N GLU A 88 -2.98 -17.92 -14.05
CA GLU A 88 -3.48 -16.86 -13.17
C GLU A 88 -4.19 -15.76 -13.97
N ILE A 89 -3.54 -15.24 -15.02
CA ILE A 89 -4.10 -14.18 -15.86
C ILE A 89 -5.27 -14.68 -16.70
N GLN A 90 -5.25 -15.93 -17.17
CA GLN A 90 -6.40 -16.49 -17.87
C GLN A 90 -7.65 -16.47 -16.97
N ILE A 91 -7.54 -16.97 -15.73
CA ILE A 91 -8.67 -16.99 -14.80
C ILE A 91 -9.13 -15.56 -14.48
N ARG A 92 -8.21 -14.68 -14.08
CA ARG A 92 -8.55 -13.29 -13.70
C ARG A 92 -9.10 -12.50 -14.89
N GLY A 93 -8.45 -12.59 -16.04
CA GLY A 93 -8.75 -11.81 -17.23
C GLY A 93 -10.10 -12.15 -17.84
N PHE A 94 -10.41 -13.45 -17.96
CA PHE A 94 -11.71 -13.86 -18.50
C PHE A 94 -12.84 -13.73 -17.48
N GLN A 95 -12.58 -13.83 -16.17
CA GLN A 95 -13.57 -13.45 -15.16
C GLN A 95 -13.93 -11.96 -15.28
N LEU A 96 -12.94 -11.08 -15.43
CA LEU A 96 -13.16 -9.65 -15.67
C LEU A 96 -13.86 -9.39 -17.02
N ALA A 97 -13.54 -10.14 -18.08
CA ALA A 97 -14.25 -10.04 -19.36
C ALA A 97 -15.75 -10.37 -19.21
N PHE A 98 -16.09 -11.34 -18.37
CA PHE A 98 -17.48 -11.68 -18.03
C PHE A 98 -18.16 -10.60 -17.16
N THR A 99 -17.46 -10.00 -16.19
CA THR A 99 -17.99 -8.96 -15.29
C THR A 99 -17.71 -7.53 -15.77
N LYS A 100 -17.29 -7.34 -17.03
CA LYS A 100 -16.81 -6.07 -17.61
C LYS A 100 -17.75 -4.87 -17.36
N GLN A 101 -19.07 -5.11 -17.37
CA GLN A 101 -20.05 -4.05 -17.09
C GLN A 101 -20.23 -3.73 -15.61
N GLN A 102 -20.04 -4.71 -14.72
CA GLN A 102 -20.01 -4.47 -13.28
C GLN A 102 -18.75 -3.65 -12.94
N PHE A 103 -17.60 -4.01 -13.51
CA PHE A 103 -16.37 -3.24 -13.39
C PHE A 103 -16.51 -1.80 -13.92
N LYS A 104 -17.17 -1.60 -15.07
CA LYS A 104 -17.47 -0.24 -15.58
C LYS A 104 -18.29 0.59 -14.59
N ARG A 105 -19.37 0.02 -14.03
CA ARG A 105 -20.22 0.69 -13.04
C ARG A 105 -19.44 1.04 -11.77
N LEU A 106 -18.55 0.16 -11.33
CA LEU A 106 -17.66 0.42 -10.20
C LEU A 106 -16.75 1.61 -10.47
N LEU A 107 -16.11 1.68 -11.65
CA LEU A 107 -15.29 2.82 -12.05
C LEU A 107 -16.10 4.12 -12.14
N GLN A 108 -17.31 4.08 -12.70
CA GLN A 108 -18.21 5.24 -12.75
C GLN A 108 -18.53 5.76 -11.34
N GLN A 109 -18.91 4.86 -10.43
CA GLN A 109 -19.20 5.21 -9.04
C GLN A 109 -17.96 5.77 -8.32
N PHE A 110 -16.81 5.15 -8.52
CA PHE A 110 -15.55 5.59 -7.93
C PHE A 110 -15.20 7.03 -8.31
N TYR A 111 -15.11 7.32 -9.61
CA TYR A 111 -14.68 8.64 -10.08
C TYR A 111 -15.72 9.74 -9.86
N ALA A 112 -17.01 9.38 -9.78
CA ALA A 112 -18.07 10.34 -9.49
C ALA A 112 -18.18 10.70 -7.99
N GLN A 113 -17.94 9.75 -7.08
CA GLN A 113 -18.30 9.91 -5.66
C GLN A 113 -17.11 9.81 -4.70
N ILE A 114 -16.16 8.91 -4.96
CA ILE A 114 -15.10 8.56 -4.01
C ILE A 114 -13.79 9.27 -4.34
N TYR A 115 -13.46 9.42 -5.62
CA TYR A 115 -12.21 10.02 -6.07
C TYR A 115 -12.00 11.41 -5.46
N VAL A 116 -10.79 11.65 -4.96
CA VAL A 116 -10.38 12.90 -4.31
C VAL A 116 -9.51 13.66 -5.30
N THR A 117 -9.91 14.88 -5.65
CA THR A 117 -9.20 15.67 -6.64
C THR A 117 -8.12 16.54 -5.98
N ALA A 118 -7.08 16.89 -6.76
CA ALA A 118 -6.05 17.83 -6.32
C ALA A 118 -6.61 19.23 -6.02
N GLN A 119 -7.70 19.63 -6.69
CA GLN A 119 -8.37 20.92 -6.46
C GLN A 119 -9.12 20.94 -5.13
N SER A 120 -9.76 19.83 -4.74
CA SER A 120 -10.52 19.76 -3.48
C SER A 120 -9.62 19.63 -2.25
N GLU A 121 -8.60 18.76 -2.28
CA GLU A 121 -7.76 18.45 -1.12
C GLU A 121 -6.29 18.21 -1.55
N PRO A 122 -5.49 19.28 -1.76
CA PRO A 122 -4.17 19.16 -2.38
C PRO A 122 -3.14 18.42 -1.51
N THR A 123 -3.22 18.55 -0.19
CA THR A 123 -2.31 17.89 0.75
C THR A 123 -2.57 16.38 0.80
N LEU A 124 -3.84 15.99 0.91
CA LEU A 124 -4.26 14.59 0.93
C LEU A 124 -3.99 13.92 -0.42
N TYR A 125 -4.25 14.62 -1.53
CA TYR A 125 -3.92 14.11 -2.86
C TYR A 125 -2.42 13.84 -3.03
N LYS A 126 -1.54 14.74 -2.58
CA LYS A 126 -0.08 14.51 -2.60
C LYS A 126 0.32 13.29 -1.76
N LEU A 127 -0.32 13.07 -0.61
CA LEU A 127 -0.08 11.89 0.22
C LEU A 127 -0.44 10.59 -0.51
N ILE A 128 -1.61 10.55 -1.16
CA ILE A 128 -2.04 9.41 -1.99
C ILE A 128 -1.00 9.12 -3.08
N GLN A 129 -0.55 10.15 -3.81
CA GLN A 129 0.44 9.98 -4.87
C GLN A 129 1.78 9.46 -4.34
N LYS A 130 2.20 9.87 -3.13
CA LYS A 130 3.42 9.38 -2.48
C LYS A 130 3.28 7.90 -2.08
N GLN A 131 2.14 7.48 -1.56
CA GLN A 131 1.90 6.08 -1.17
C GLN A 131 1.77 5.16 -2.39
N MET A 132 1.18 5.64 -3.49
CA MET A 132 1.11 4.91 -4.76
C MET A 132 2.46 4.82 -5.51
N LEU A 133 3.49 5.54 -5.08
CA LEU A 133 4.78 5.60 -5.77
C LEU A 133 5.46 4.23 -5.82
N ALA A 134 5.43 3.47 -4.73
CA ALA A 134 6.05 2.13 -4.67
C ALA A 134 5.44 1.18 -5.73
N MET A 135 4.11 1.17 -5.86
CA MET A 135 3.39 0.35 -6.83
C MET A 135 3.66 0.78 -8.28
N ARG A 136 3.79 2.10 -8.52
CA ARG A 136 4.13 2.65 -9.83
C ARG A 136 5.58 2.36 -10.22
N LEU A 137 6.52 2.40 -9.28
CA LEU A 137 7.89 1.97 -9.53
C LEU A 137 7.94 0.49 -9.88
N ASN A 138 7.19 -0.36 -9.17
CA ASN A 138 7.11 -1.77 -9.51
C ASN A 138 6.53 -2.02 -10.92
N SER A 139 5.64 -1.14 -11.39
CA SER A 139 5.10 -1.21 -12.76
C SER A 139 6.17 -1.00 -13.84
N ILE A 140 7.25 -0.28 -13.53
CA ILE A 140 8.39 -0.10 -14.44
C ILE A 140 9.15 -1.41 -14.62
N ASN A 141 9.24 -2.25 -13.58
CA ASN A 141 9.90 -3.56 -13.69
C ASN A 141 9.20 -4.46 -14.73
N TYR A 142 7.86 -4.47 -14.74
CA TYR A 142 7.09 -5.20 -15.77
C TYR A 142 7.28 -4.62 -17.16
N LEU A 143 7.34 -3.29 -17.29
CA LEU A 143 7.61 -2.67 -18.60
C LEU A 143 9.01 -3.02 -19.11
N LEU A 144 10.01 -3.06 -18.21
CA LEU A 144 11.37 -3.49 -18.55
C LEU A 144 11.43 -4.98 -18.93
N ALA A 145 10.66 -5.84 -18.25
CA ALA A 145 10.53 -7.24 -18.63
C ALA A 145 9.94 -7.39 -20.04
N LEU A 146 8.89 -6.62 -20.34
CA LEU A 146 8.27 -6.57 -21.67
C LEU A 146 9.25 -6.06 -22.75
N LEU A 147 10.05 -5.04 -22.43
CA LEU A 147 11.12 -4.55 -23.30
C LEU A 147 12.22 -5.60 -23.53
N ASN A 148 12.56 -6.39 -22.51
CA ASN A 148 13.53 -7.47 -22.65
C ASN A 148 13.02 -8.56 -23.61
N TYR A 149 11.72 -8.86 -23.63
CA TYR A 149 11.15 -9.78 -24.60
C TYR A 149 11.26 -9.29 -26.05
N PHE A 150 11.37 -7.98 -26.30
CA PHE A 150 11.65 -7.45 -27.64
C PHE A 150 13.07 -7.69 -28.12
N MET A 151 14.00 -8.01 -27.23
CA MET A 151 15.38 -8.35 -27.61
C MET A 151 15.49 -9.78 -28.14
N VAL A 152 14.53 -10.68 -27.82
CA VAL A 152 14.55 -12.09 -28.25
C VAL A 152 14.58 -12.24 -29.79
N PRO A 153 13.71 -11.58 -30.58
CA PRO A 153 13.81 -11.63 -32.04
C PRO A 153 15.11 -11.04 -32.58
N VAL A 154 15.65 -10.01 -31.92
CA VAL A 154 16.93 -9.40 -32.32
C VAL A 154 18.07 -10.41 -32.16
N TRP A 155 18.12 -11.11 -31.02
CA TRP A 155 19.08 -12.20 -30.79
C TRP A 155 18.87 -13.36 -31.76
N ASN A 156 17.63 -13.74 -32.06
CA ASN A 156 17.33 -14.78 -33.03
C ASN A 156 17.85 -14.45 -34.43
N ILE A 157 17.75 -13.19 -34.86
CA ILE A 157 18.32 -12.73 -36.12
C ILE A 157 19.84 -12.77 -36.09
N ILE A 158 20.46 -12.26 -35.02
CA ILE A 158 21.93 -12.19 -34.87
C ILE A 158 22.57 -13.58 -34.82
N TYR A 159 21.98 -14.51 -34.06
CA TYR A 159 22.52 -15.86 -33.84
C TYR A 159 21.96 -16.91 -34.79
N HIS A 160 21.16 -16.50 -35.79
CA HIS A 160 20.47 -17.40 -36.72
C HIS A 160 19.67 -18.51 -36.04
N ARG A 161 19.00 -18.18 -34.92
CA ARG A 161 18.13 -19.08 -34.15
C ARG A 161 16.65 -18.74 -34.38
N ARG A 162 15.78 -19.66 -34.02
CA ARG A 162 14.31 -19.49 -34.08
C ARG A 162 13.69 -19.85 -32.75
N ASP A 163 14.22 -19.25 -31.69
CA ASP A 163 13.76 -19.50 -30.33
C ASP A 163 12.48 -18.70 -30.05
N MET A 164 11.51 -19.27 -29.33
CA MET A 164 10.31 -18.52 -28.92
C MET A 164 10.61 -17.61 -27.72
N LEU A 165 9.70 -16.65 -27.44
CA LEU A 165 9.84 -15.72 -26.30
C LEU A 165 9.90 -16.47 -24.97
N TYR A 166 9.10 -17.53 -24.84
CA TYR A 166 8.98 -18.36 -23.67
C TYR A 166 9.47 -19.78 -23.96
N LYS A 167 9.81 -20.52 -22.91
CA LYS A 167 10.18 -21.92 -23.00
C LYS A 167 8.92 -22.76 -23.26
N GLN A 168 8.74 -23.16 -24.50
CA GLN A 168 7.51 -23.72 -25.03
C GLN A 168 7.79 -24.97 -25.89
N VAL A 169 6.92 -26.00 -25.79
CA VAL A 169 6.99 -27.20 -26.64
C VAL A 169 5.73 -27.30 -27.49
N TYR A 170 5.89 -27.16 -28.80
CA TYR A 170 4.80 -27.29 -29.76
C TYR A 170 4.72 -28.74 -30.28
N LEU A 171 3.50 -29.19 -30.62
CA LEU A 171 3.24 -30.51 -31.23
C LEU A 171 3.67 -30.60 -32.71
N PHE A 172 4.06 -29.47 -33.29
CA PHE A 172 4.50 -29.33 -34.68
C PHE A 172 5.80 -28.53 -34.73
N ASP A 173 6.49 -28.60 -35.87
CA ASP A 173 7.72 -27.84 -36.08
C ASP A 173 7.42 -26.33 -36.17
N ASN A 174 7.64 -25.64 -35.05
CA ASN A 174 7.44 -24.22 -34.88
C ASN A 174 8.58 -23.39 -35.51
N THR A 175 9.64 -24.01 -36.02
CA THR A 175 10.74 -23.32 -36.67
C THR A 175 10.41 -22.94 -38.11
N VAL A 176 9.39 -23.55 -38.73
CA VAL A 176 8.93 -23.22 -40.09
C VAL A 176 8.34 -21.81 -40.11
N LEU A 177 8.81 -20.96 -41.04
CA LEU A 177 8.54 -19.52 -41.05
C LEU A 177 7.04 -19.16 -41.06
N TYR A 178 6.23 -19.94 -41.77
CA TYR A 178 4.77 -19.77 -41.85
C TYR A 178 4.07 -19.96 -40.50
N PHE A 179 4.60 -20.82 -39.62
CA PHE A 179 4.08 -20.99 -38.26
C PHE A 179 4.78 -20.07 -37.25
N TYR A 180 6.09 -19.86 -37.43
CA TYR A 180 6.92 -19.08 -36.52
C TYR A 180 6.43 -17.62 -36.38
N ILE A 181 6.17 -16.92 -37.50
CA ILE A 181 5.80 -15.49 -37.45
C ILE A 181 4.44 -15.27 -36.76
N PRO A 182 3.35 -15.99 -37.12
CA PRO A 182 2.07 -15.85 -36.41
C PRO A 182 2.17 -16.20 -34.93
N LEU A 183 2.91 -17.26 -34.57
CA LEU A 183 3.12 -17.63 -33.17
C LEU A 183 3.88 -16.56 -32.40
N LEU A 184 4.89 -15.94 -33.01
CA LEU A 184 5.64 -14.85 -32.40
C LEU A 184 4.74 -13.64 -32.12
N ILE A 185 3.88 -13.26 -33.07
CA ILE A 185 2.90 -12.18 -32.90
C ILE A 185 1.91 -12.52 -31.76
N CYS A 186 1.43 -13.76 -31.71
CA CYS A 186 0.54 -14.20 -30.64
C CYS A 186 1.22 -14.17 -29.27
N ASN A 187 2.49 -14.60 -29.16
CA ASN A 187 3.25 -14.55 -27.93
C ASN A 187 3.45 -13.11 -27.44
N TYR A 188 3.78 -12.17 -28.34
CA TYR A 188 3.83 -10.75 -27.98
C TYR A 188 2.49 -10.25 -27.48
N TRP A 189 1.42 -10.54 -28.21
CA TRP A 189 0.08 -10.10 -27.85
C TRP A 189 -0.33 -10.65 -26.47
N VAL A 190 -0.07 -11.93 -26.19
CA VAL A 190 -0.32 -12.54 -24.87
C VAL A 190 0.53 -11.87 -23.79
N GLY A 191 1.83 -11.67 -24.04
CA GLY A 191 2.73 -10.97 -23.13
C GLY A 191 2.25 -9.56 -22.77
N PHE A 192 1.80 -8.79 -23.77
CA PHE A 192 1.20 -7.46 -23.54
C PHE A 192 -0.06 -7.51 -22.68
N ILE A 193 -0.95 -8.48 -22.91
CA ILE A 193 -2.17 -8.64 -22.11
C ILE A 193 -1.81 -9.02 -20.66
N ILE A 194 -0.89 -9.96 -20.48
CA ILE A 194 -0.42 -10.43 -19.16
C ILE A 194 0.23 -9.29 -18.37
N ASP A 195 1.26 -8.67 -18.93
CA ASP A 195 2.02 -7.65 -18.20
C ASP A 195 1.15 -6.44 -17.89
N SER A 196 0.37 -5.97 -18.87
CA SER A 196 -0.56 -4.85 -18.65
C SER A 196 -1.62 -5.14 -17.61
N MET A 197 -2.08 -6.39 -17.49
CA MET A 197 -3.02 -6.79 -16.45
C MET A 197 -2.35 -6.84 -15.07
N LEU A 198 -1.16 -7.42 -14.97
CA LEU A 198 -0.42 -7.55 -13.72
C LEU A 198 -0.20 -6.18 -13.07
N PHE A 199 0.41 -5.23 -13.77
CA PHE A 199 0.62 -3.91 -13.18
C PHE A 199 -0.64 -3.04 -13.21
N GLY A 200 -1.48 -3.16 -14.24
CA GLY A 200 -2.64 -2.31 -14.43
C GLY A 200 -3.74 -2.52 -13.39
N GLU A 201 -4.12 -3.77 -13.16
CA GLU A 201 -5.16 -4.14 -12.21
C GLU A 201 -4.77 -3.78 -10.78
N LEU A 202 -3.53 -4.07 -10.38
CA LEU A 202 -3.03 -3.71 -9.05
C LEU A 202 -3.04 -2.20 -8.82
N ASN A 203 -2.64 -1.41 -9.81
CA ASN A 203 -2.74 0.05 -9.70
C ASN A 203 -4.20 0.53 -9.61
N VAL A 204 -5.15 -0.09 -10.32
CA VAL A 204 -6.58 0.25 -10.19
C VAL A 204 -7.08 -0.04 -8.77
N ILE A 205 -6.78 -1.21 -8.21
CA ILE A 205 -7.18 -1.56 -6.85
C ILE A 205 -6.48 -0.65 -5.82
N GLY A 206 -5.19 -0.36 -6.01
CA GLY A 206 -4.45 0.57 -5.16
C GLY A 206 -5.05 1.98 -5.14
N GLU A 207 -5.40 2.53 -6.30
CA GLU A 207 -6.08 3.83 -6.39
C GLU A 207 -7.46 3.78 -5.71
N LEU A 208 -8.24 2.71 -5.90
CA LEU A 208 -9.54 2.51 -5.22
C LEU A 208 -9.38 2.55 -3.69
N MET A 209 -8.44 1.75 -3.16
CA MET A 209 -8.16 1.65 -1.73
C MET A 209 -7.67 2.96 -1.15
N MET A 210 -6.75 3.65 -1.84
CA MET A 210 -6.14 4.87 -1.32
C MET A 210 -7.09 6.06 -1.32
N HIS A 211 -7.91 6.21 -2.36
CA HIS A 211 -8.92 7.26 -2.39
C HIS A 211 -10.07 6.97 -1.43
N LEU A 212 -10.42 5.71 -1.22
CA LEU A 212 -11.35 5.30 -0.16
C LEU A 212 -10.79 5.62 1.23
N ASN A 213 -9.53 5.27 1.48
CA ASN A 213 -8.85 5.59 2.73
C ASN A 213 -8.86 7.11 3.00
N ALA A 214 -8.56 7.90 1.96
CA ALA A 214 -8.64 9.35 2.03
C ALA A 214 -10.05 9.87 2.40
N ARG A 215 -11.12 9.22 1.91
CA ARG A 215 -12.50 9.55 2.31
C ARG A 215 -12.79 9.22 3.77
N TYR A 216 -12.24 8.13 4.31
CA TYR A 216 -12.33 7.83 5.73
C TYR A 216 -11.54 8.83 6.60
N VAL A 217 -10.37 9.29 6.14
CA VAL A 217 -9.61 10.36 6.81
C VAL A 217 -10.42 11.67 6.84
N LEU A 218 -11.07 12.04 5.73
CA LEU A 218 -11.93 13.23 5.68
C LEU A 218 -13.15 13.07 6.59
N LEU A 219 -13.77 11.91 6.62
CA LEU A 219 -14.87 11.60 7.54
C LEU A 219 -14.44 11.75 9.00
N SER A 220 -13.24 11.24 9.34
CA SER A 220 -12.67 11.39 10.68
C SER A 220 -12.44 12.85 11.05
N ARG A 221 -11.90 13.66 10.12
CA ARG A 221 -11.70 15.10 10.33
C ARG A 221 -13.02 15.82 10.53
N ASP A 222 -14.05 15.48 9.76
CA ASP A 222 -15.39 16.04 9.89
C ASP A 222 -16.03 15.67 11.24
N LEU A 223 -15.87 14.43 11.71
CA LEU A 223 -16.36 13.98 13.02
C LEU A 223 -15.70 14.73 14.18
N GLN A 224 -14.38 14.89 14.15
CA GLN A 224 -13.64 15.64 15.18
C GLN A 224 -14.04 17.13 15.23
N GLN A 225 -14.39 17.71 14.09
CA GLN A 225 -14.80 19.11 14.00
C GLN A 225 -16.30 19.32 14.22
N LEU A 226 -17.10 18.25 14.27
CA LEU A 226 -18.56 18.35 14.28
C LEU A 226 -19.08 19.09 15.52
N ALA A 227 -18.63 18.70 16.72
CA ALA A 227 -19.03 19.39 17.95
C ALA A 227 -18.63 20.88 17.94
N GLN A 228 -17.43 21.19 17.46
CA GLN A 228 -16.93 22.57 17.37
C GLN A 228 -17.74 23.41 16.37
N ARG A 229 -18.12 22.84 15.22
CA ARG A 229 -18.95 23.51 14.19
C ARG A 229 -20.35 23.79 14.72
N CYS A 230 -20.98 22.84 15.40
CA CYS A 230 -22.29 23.05 16.05
C CYS A 230 -22.22 24.15 17.11
N LEU A 231 -21.18 24.17 17.93
CA LEU A 231 -20.97 25.21 18.95
C LEU A 231 -20.62 26.58 18.33
N ALA A 232 -19.95 26.62 17.19
CA ALA A 232 -19.56 27.85 16.48
C ALA A 232 -20.71 28.48 15.67
N LYS A 233 -21.59 27.69 15.06
CA LYS A 233 -22.75 28.18 14.28
C LYS A 233 -23.71 29.03 15.14
N GLN A 234 -23.83 28.74 16.43
CA GLN A 234 -24.64 29.53 17.36
C GLN A 234 -23.97 30.84 17.84
N ARG A 235 -22.65 31.03 17.65
CA ARG A 235 -21.95 32.27 18.05
C ARG A 235 -22.16 33.46 17.12
N HIS A 236 -22.89 33.30 16.01
CA HIS A 236 -22.99 34.32 14.96
C HIS A 236 -24.06 35.42 15.18
N SER A 237 -24.85 35.38 16.26
CA SER A 237 -25.69 36.53 16.64
C SER A 237 -24.99 37.41 17.69
N VAL A 238 -24.43 38.52 17.21
CA VAL A 238 -24.01 39.75 17.92
C VAL A 238 -22.53 39.86 18.34
N ASN A 239 -21.79 40.66 17.56
CA ASN A 239 -20.58 41.46 17.87
C ASN A 239 -19.35 40.79 18.52
N LEU A 240 -18.73 39.81 17.85
CA LEU A 240 -17.48 39.18 18.33
C LEU A 240 -16.17 39.75 17.75
N ALA A 241 -16.20 40.38 16.57
CA ALA A 241 -14.95 40.78 15.89
C ALA A 241 -14.17 41.87 16.65
N VAL A 242 -14.88 42.76 17.33
CA VAL A 242 -14.31 43.91 18.06
C VAL A 242 -13.74 43.49 19.42
N ASP A 243 -14.43 42.61 20.14
CA ASP A 243 -14.00 42.13 21.46
C ASP A 243 -12.85 41.11 21.37
N LEU A 244 -12.84 40.29 20.32
CA LEU A 244 -11.78 39.30 20.10
C LEU A 244 -10.45 39.98 19.72
N GLN A 245 -10.48 41.10 18.97
CA GLN A 245 -9.28 41.89 18.66
C GLN A 245 -8.66 42.55 19.91
N LEU A 246 -9.49 42.99 20.86
CA LEU A 246 -9.05 43.62 22.10
C LEU A 246 -8.42 42.62 23.07
N GLN A 247 -9.01 41.44 23.23
CA GLN A 247 -8.49 40.40 24.12
C GLN A 247 -7.21 39.72 23.57
N LEU A 248 -7.10 39.57 22.25
CA LEU A 248 -5.93 38.97 21.59
C LEU A 248 -4.67 39.87 21.69
N ARG A 249 -4.84 41.20 21.66
CA ARG A 249 -3.75 42.17 21.94
C ARG A 249 -3.29 42.14 23.40
N GLN A 250 -4.19 41.91 24.35
CA GLN A 250 -3.85 41.80 25.77
C GLN A 250 -3.18 40.46 26.11
N LEU A 251 -3.53 39.38 25.41
CA LEU A 251 -2.89 38.06 25.53
C LEU A 251 -1.47 38.02 24.95
N LEU A 252 -1.23 38.63 23.79
CA LEU A 252 0.10 38.72 23.17
C LEU A 252 1.12 39.48 24.04
N ARG A 253 0.69 40.55 24.73
CA ARG A 253 1.54 41.28 25.69
C ARG A 253 1.86 40.45 26.94
N ARG A 254 0.99 39.52 27.33
CA ARG A 254 1.24 38.57 28.44
C ARG A 254 2.15 37.40 28.06
N HIS A 255 2.26 37.06 26.77
CA HIS A 255 3.07 35.95 26.26
C HIS A 255 4.57 36.27 26.03
N ILE A 256 5.03 37.52 26.20
CA ILE A 256 6.47 37.85 26.20
C ILE A 256 7.16 37.38 27.50
N ALA A 257 6.39 37.08 28.55
CA ALA A 257 6.89 36.51 29.81
C ALA A 257 7.21 34.99 29.73
N LEU A 258 7.05 34.35 28.56
CA LEU A 258 7.19 32.90 28.38
C LEU A 258 8.65 32.40 28.30
N ASN A 259 9.64 33.29 28.36
CA ASN A 259 11.04 32.88 28.59
C ASN A 259 11.26 32.26 29.98
N ALA A 260 10.33 32.47 30.93
CA ALA A 260 10.35 31.78 32.23
C ALA A 260 9.75 30.36 32.20
N PHE A 261 9.09 29.94 31.10
CA PHE A 261 8.48 28.62 30.97
C PHE A 261 9.50 27.52 30.61
N ALA A 262 10.64 27.90 30.03
CA ALA A 262 11.75 26.98 29.76
C ALA A 262 12.29 26.32 31.05
N ALA A 263 12.14 26.97 32.21
CA ALA A 263 12.55 26.44 33.51
C ALA A 263 11.57 25.43 34.15
N ARG A 264 10.36 25.23 33.59
CA ARG A 264 9.38 24.24 34.11
C ARG A 264 9.31 22.94 33.29
N MET A 265 10.17 22.77 32.29
CA MET A 265 10.22 21.61 31.40
C MET A 265 10.97 20.39 31.99
N GLU A 266 11.63 20.56 33.13
CA GLU A 266 12.47 19.54 33.79
C GLU A 266 11.75 18.22 34.13
N PRO A 267 10.55 18.20 34.76
CA PRO A 267 9.91 16.93 35.15
C PRO A 267 9.34 16.14 33.96
N LEU A 268 8.96 16.80 32.87
CA LEU A 268 8.50 16.12 31.64
C LEU A 268 9.70 15.50 30.88
N TYR A 269 10.86 16.16 30.93
CA TYR A 269 12.09 15.66 30.35
C TYR A 269 12.59 14.41 31.10
N GLU A 270 12.44 14.36 32.42
CA GLU A 270 12.78 13.18 33.23
C GLU A 270 11.92 11.95 32.89
N ASP A 271 10.59 12.10 32.74
CA ASP A 271 9.72 10.99 32.35
C ASP A 271 10.01 10.47 30.93
N ILE A 272 10.37 11.37 30.00
CA ILE A 272 10.83 10.99 28.66
C ILE A 272 12.19 10.27 28.72
N GLN A 273 13.11 10.72 29.56
CA GLN A 273 14.38 10.02 29.77
C GLN A 273 14.20 8.62 30.39
N ARG A 274 13.23 8.45 31.29
CA ARG A 274 12.89 7.13 31.86
C ARG A 274 12.34 6.18 30.81
N GLN A 275 11.49 6.66 29.90
CA GLN A 275 10.97 5.85 28.81
C GLN A 275 12.02 5.48 27.74
N MET A 276 13.14 6.23 27.65
CA MET A 276 14.31 5.90 26.81
C MET A 276 15.29 4.89 27.44
N GLN A 277 15.06 4.42 28.67
CA GLN A 277 15.98 3.46 29.29
C GLN A 277 16.17 2.15 28.51
N PRO A 278 15.14 1.54 27.90
CA PRO A 278 15.32 0.31 27.12
C PRO A 278 16.23 0.49 25.89
N THR A 279 16.10 1.61 25.17
CA THR A 279 16.93 1.95 24.00
C THR A 279 18.38 2.27 24.40
N ARG A 280 18.57 2.98 25.53
CA ARG A 280 19.91 3.22 26.10
C ARG A 280 20.58 1.93 26.58
N PHE A 281 19.82 1.03 27.20
CA PHE A 281 20.31 -0.29 27.62
C PHE A 281 20.70 -1.15 26.41
N ASN A 282 19.90 -1.11 25.34
CA ASN A 282 20.23 -1.79 24.09
C ASN A 282 21.52 -1.23 23.46
N SER A 283 21.69 0.09 23.48
CA SER A 283 22.91 0.76 22.98
C SER A 283 24.16 0.35 23.77
N LEU A 284 24.03 0.18 25.08
CA LEU A 284 25.10 -0.34 25.94
C LEU A 284 25.44 -1.81 25.60
N ASN A 285 24.45 -2.64 25.26
CA ASN A 285 24.69 -4.01 24.81
C ASN A 285 25.43 -4.07 23.46
N TYR A 286 25.06 -3.22 22.50
CA TYR A 286 25.80 -3.13 21.22
C TYR A 286 27.20 -2.58 21.41
N LEU A 287 27.40 -1.62 22.32
CA LEU A 287 28.74 -1.13 22.66
C LEU A 287 29.59 -2.22 23.33
N ALA A 288 28.99 -3.05 24.19
CA ALA A 288 29.65 -4.22 24.77
C ALA A 288 29.97 -5.29 23.73
N ALA A 289 29.10 -5.51 22.74
CA ALA A 289 29.35 -6.41 21.61
C ALA A 289 30.54 -5.92 20.75
N LEU A 290 30.61 -4.62 20.49
CA LEU A 290 31.71 -3.99 19.74
C LEU A 290 33.06 -4.11 20.50
N LEU A 291 33.04 -3.93 21.82
CA LEU A 291 34.20 -4.19 22.68
C LEU A 291 34.62 -5.66 22.64
N ASN A 292 33.67 -6.59 22.63
CA ASN A 292 33.95 -8.02 22.50
C ASN A 292 34.56 -8.36 21.13
N PHE A 293 34.06 -7.75 20.05
CA PHE A 293 34.61 -7.89 18.70
C PHE A 293 36.05 -7.34 18.56
N GLY A 294 36.44 -6.36 19.38
CA GLY A 294 37.83 -5.89 19.47
C GLY A 294 38.72 -6.79 20.33
N PHE A 295 38.16 -7.42 21.36
CA PHE A 295 38.89 -8.28 22.30
C PHE A 295 39.24 -9.65 21.71
N VAL A 296 38.33 -10.28 20.96
CA VAL A 296 38.53 -11.61 20.36
C VAL A 296 39.75 -11.67 19.42
N PRO A 297 39.99 -10.71 18.51
CA PRO A 297 41.20 -10.69 17.67
C PRO A 297 42.49 -10.53 18.47
N VAL A 298 42.47 -9.73 19.53
CA VAL A 298 43.63 -9.54 20.42
C VAL A 298 43.97 -10.84 21.13
N LEU A 299 42.96 -11.55 21.66
CA LEU A 299 43.15 -12.89 22.22
C LEU A 299 43.66 -13.89 21.18
N ASN A 300 43.11 -13.87 19.98
CA ASN A 300 43.55 -14.76 18.89
C ASN A 300 45.03 -14.52 18.54
N ILE A 301 45.47 -13.25 18.50
CA ILE A 301 46.89 -12.90 18.31
C ILE A 301 47.75 -13.40 19.48
N ILE A 302 47.31 -13.20 20.73
CA ILE A 302 48.05 -13.64 21.94
C ILE A 302 48.18 -15.17 22.01
N TYR A 303 47.12 -15.90 21.67
CA TYR A 303 47.11 -17.38 21.67
C TYR A 303 47.60 -18.01 20.36
N ASN A 304 48.14 -17.20 19.44
CA ASN A 304 48.63 -17.63 18.12
C ASN A 304 47.58 -18.41 17.29
N ARG A 305 46.29 -18.07 17.48
CA ARG A 305 45.17 -18.57 16.67
C ARG A 305 44.89 -17.59 15.54
N ARG A 306 44.74 -18.09 14.31
CA ARG A 306 44.50 -17.26 13.11
C ARG A 306 43.06 -17.37 12.65
N GLU A 307 42.13 -17.24 13.59
CA GLU A 307 40.70 -17.28 13.32
C GLU A 307 40.19 -15.89 12.95
N MET A 308 39.40 -15.82 11.87
CA MET A 308 38.75 -14.58 11.43
C MET A 308 37.52 -14.27 12.29
N LEU A 309 37.24 -12.98 12.48
CA LEU A 309 36.06 -12.46 13.20
C LEU A 309 34.74 -13.02 12.68
N TYR A 310 34.64 -13.12 11.35
CA TYR A 310 33.48 -13.66 10.64
C TYR A 310 33.90 -14.93 9.90
N LYS A 311 33.04 -15.94 9.89
CA LYS A 311 33.25 -17.17 9.12
C LYS A 311 33.03 -16.87 7.64
N GLN A 312 34.10 -16.57 6.93
CA GLN A 312 34.10 -16.22 5.50
C GLN A 312 35.09 -17.11 4.75
N VAL A 313 34.74 -17.51 3.53
CA VAL A 313 35.62 -18.26 2.64
C VAL A 313 36.36 -17.26 1.74
N TYR A 314 37.68 -17.23 1.84
CA TYR A 314 38.53 -16.35 1.02
C TYR A 314 39.14 -17.14 -0.15
N LEU A 315 39.33 -16.47 -1.29
CA LEU A 315 39.93 -17.05 -2.51
C LEU A 315 41.46 -17.26 -2.41
N PHE A 316 42.05 -16.89 -1.28
CA PHE A 316 43.48 -16.94 -0.99
C PHE A 316 43.68 -17.37 0.46
N ASP A 317 44.89 -17.84 0.79
CA ASP A 317 45.23 -18.26 2.15
C ASP A 317 45.25 -17.05 3.10
N ASN A 318 44.22 -16.97 3.93
CA ASN A 318 43.98 -15.89 4.86
C ASN A 318 44.77 -16.04 6.17
N THR A 319 45.55 -17.12 6.32
CA THR A 319 46.39 -17.36 7.50
C THR A 319 47.76 -16.67 7.39
N VAL A 320 48.14 -16.17 6.21
CA VAL A 320 49.44 -15.51 5.99
C VAL A 320 49.46 -14.10 6.56
N TRP A 321 50.54 -13.72 7.27
CA TRP A 321 50.59 -12.52 8.13
C TRP A 321 50.28 -11.20 7.41
N TYR A 322 50.84 -11.01 6.20
CA TYR A 322 50.63 -9.78 5.44
C TYR A 322 49.21 -9.63 4.88
N PHE A 323 48.42 -10.71 4.83
CA PHE A 323 46.99 -10.66 4.50
C PHE A 323 46.10 -10.63 5.74
N TYR A 324 46.49 -11.33 6.80
CA TYR A 324 45.70 -11.48 8.02
C TYR A 324 45.46 -10.15 8.75
N TYR A 325 46.50 -9.34 9.00
CA TYR A 325 46.36 -8.09 9.75
C TYR A 325 45.48 -7.05 9.04
N PRO A 326 45.65 -6.78 7.72
CA PRO A 326 44.73 -5.89 7.00
C PRO A 326 43.29 -6.41 6.97
N LEU A 327 43.08 -7.72 6.80
CA LEU A 327 41.74 -8.31 6.76
C LEU A 327 41.02 -8.20 8.10
N ILE A 328 41.72 -8.40 9.22
CA ILE A 328 41.14 -8.19 10.55
C ILE A 328 40.80 -6.72 10.77
N ALA A 329 41.67 -5.79 10.37
CA ALA A 329 41.38 -4.37 10.48
C ALA A 329 40.14 -3.97 9.66
N CYS A 330 40.00 -4.49 8.43
CA CYS A 330 38.82 -4.30 7.60
C CYS A 330 37.56 -4.93 8.21
N ASN A 331 37.63 -6.18 8.69
CA ASN A 331 36.49 -6.85 9.33
C ASN A 331 36.05 -6.11 10.61
N TYR A 332 37.00 -5.64 11.42
CA TYR A 332 36.70 -4.85 12.60
C TYR A 332 36.04 -3.51 12.25
N TRP A 333 36.55 -2.83 11.23
CA TRP A 333 35.93 -1.60 10.71
C TRP A 333 34.50 -1.83 10.20
N VAL A 334 34.27 -2.91 9.45
CA VAL A 334 32.94 -3.29 8.97
C VAL A 334 32.00 -3.59 10.14
N GLY A 335 32.48 -4.28 11.18
CA GLY A 335 31.73 -4.49 12.42
C GLY A 335 31.30 -3.19 13.09
N ILE A 336 32.23 -2.22 13.23
CA ILE A 336 31.92 -0.88 13.77
C ILE A 336 30.84 -0.18 12.94
N VAL A 337 30.96 -0.20 11.61
CA VAL A 337 30.00 0.46 10.71
C VAL A 337 28.61 -0.18 10.82
N ILE A 338 28.52 -1.51 10.82
CA ILE A 338 27.24 -2.23 10.91
C ILE A 338 26.59 -2.02 12.28
N ASP A 339 27.34 -2.21 13.36
CA ASP A 339 26.80 -2.07 14.71
C ASP A 339 26.38 -0.62 15.00
N SER A 340 27.17 0.37 14.56
CA SER A 340 26.81 1.80 14.70
C SER A 340 25.57 2.18 13.92
N MET A 341 25.35 1.59 12.74
CA MET A 341 24.13 1.79 11.97
C MET A 341 22.91 1.18 12.68
N LEU A 342 23.04 -0.05 13.19
CA LEU A 342 21.95 -0.77 13.87
C LEU A 342 21.44 -0.04 15.11
N PHE A 343 22.32 0.41 16.02
CA PHE A 343 21.85 1.14 17.21
C PHE A 343 21.55 2.62 16.91
N GLY A 344 22.29 3.25 15.99
CA GLY A 344 22.13 4.66 15.65
C GLY A 344 20.77 4.95 15.04
N GLU A 345 20.35 4.15 14.05
CA GLU A 345 19.06 4.30 13.37
C GLU A 345 17.87 4.10 14.33
N LEU A 346 17.93 3.05 15.16
CA LEU A 346 16.89 2.74 16.14
C LEU A 346 16.75 3.85 17.21
N ASN A 347 17.86 4.44 17.66
CA ASN A 347 17.82 5.53 18.63
C ASN A 347 17.27 6.82 18.04
N VAL A 348 17.70 7.19 16.82
CA VAL A 348 17.18 8.38 16.11
C VAL A 348 15.68 8.24 15.85
N LEU A 349 15.23 7.06 15.42
CA LEU A 349 13.81 6.77 15.22
C LEU A 349 13.03 6.83 16.53
N GLY A 350 13.58 6.25 17.61
CA GLY A 350 12.99 6.33 18.95
C GLY A 350 12.85 7.76 19.45
N GLU A 351 13.89 8.58 19.27
CA GLU A 351 13.88 10.00 19.66
C GLU A 351 12.82 10.78 18.87
N PHE A 352 12.70 10.55 17.55
CA PHE A 352 11.64 11.14 16.74
C PHE A 352 10.23 10.72 17.20
N MET A 353 10.02 9.42 17.45
CA MET A 353 8.72 8.90 17.90
C MET A 353 8.31 9.49 19.25
N MET A 354 9.26 9.67 20.17
CA MET A 354 8.99 10.23 21.50
C MET A 354 8.73 11.74 21.46
N HIS A 355 9.48 12.50 20.66
CA HIS A 355 9.19 13.92 20.45
C HIS A 355 7.83 14.14 19.79
N LEU A 356 7.45 13.25 18.87
CA LEU A 356 6.16 13.28 18.21
C LEU A 356 5.03 12.94 19.20
N ASN A 357 5.22 11.90 20.04
CA ASN A 357 4.28 11.52 21.10
C ASN A 357 4.12 12.65 22.14
N ALA A 358 5.22 13.26 22.58
CA ALA A 358 5.20 14.41 23.48
C ALA A 358 4.40 15.59 22.89
N ARG A 359 4.55 15.86 21.58
CA ARG A 359 3.73 16.89 20.90
C ARG A 359 2.24 16.53 20.85
N TYR A 360 1.89 15.26 20.69
CA TYR A 360 0.50 14.82 20.74
C TYR A 360 -0.10 14.90 22.15
N ILE A 361 0.66 14.55 23.18
CA ILE A 361 0.25 14.69 24.59
C ILE A 361 0.04 16.17 24.93
N ILE A 362 0.94 17.06 24.49
CA ILE A 362 0.79 18.51 24.65
C ILE A 362 -0.45 19.01 23.91
N LEU A 363 -0.67 18.59 22.66
CA LEU A 363 -1.85 18.96 21.87
C LEU A 363 -3.16 18.48 22.54
N SER A 364 -3.17 17.29 23.12
CA SER A 364 -4.31 16.75 23.88
C SER A 364 -4.60 17.59 25.13
N ARG A 365 -3.56 17.96 25.88
CA ARG A 365 -3.68 18.81 27.08
C ARG A 365 -4.12 20.24 26.73
N ASP A 366 -3.64 20.77 25.61
CA ASP A 366 -4.03 22.08 25.11
C ASP A 366 -5.50 22.08 24.64
N LEU A 367 -5.95 21.01 23.99
CA LEU A 367 -7.36 20.79 23.61
C LEU A 367 -8.27 20.64 24.83
N GLU A 368 -7.85 19.91 25.87
CA GLU A 368 -8.57 19.80 27.15
C GLU A 368 -8.65 21.16 27.88
N SER A 369 -7.59 21.96 27.84
CA SER A 369 -7.56 23.30 28.45
C SER A 369 -8.39 24.35 27.68
N LEU A 370 -8.50 24.20 26.35
CA LEU A 370 -9.37 24.99 25.48
C LEU A 370 -10.86 24.63 25.64
N ALA A 371 -11.15 23.34 25.82
CA ALA A 371 -12.48 22.84 26.15
C ALA A 371 -12.94 23.35 27.54
N ALA A 372 -12.04 23.38 28.52
CA ALA A 372 -12.33 23.89 29.86
C ALA A 372 -12.58 25.41 29.92
N ARG A 373 -11.98 26.21 29.02
CA ARG A 373 -12.16 27.68 29.00
C ARG A 373 -13.36 28.17 28.19
N CYS A 374 -14.00 27.32 27.39
CA CYS A 374 -15.19 27.70 26.62
C CYS A 374 -16.52 27.56 27.39
N ILE A 375 -16.49 27.06 28.63
CA ILE A 375 -17.69 26.83 29.44
C ILE A 375 -17.89 28.02 30.39
N THR A 376 -18.50 29.10 29.90
CA THR A 376 -19.45 29.96 30.66
C THR A 376 -19.85 31.21 29.85
N LYS A 377 -20.99 31.15 29.15
CA LYS A 377 -22.18 32.02 29.40
C LYS A 377 -23.19 31.96 28.24
N ASN A 378 -24.42 31.69 28.67
CA ASN A 378 -25.74 32.12 28.18
C ASN A 378 -26.37 31.62 26.86
N LYS A 379 -27.50 30.91 27.09
CA LYS A 379 -28.88 31.18 26.62
C LYS A 379 -29.12 31.41 25.13
N GLN A 380 -29.10 30.30 24.37
CA GLN A 380 -30.12 29.95 23.38
C GLN A 380 -29.95 28.46 23.03
N ARG A 381 -30.57 27.57 23.82
CA ARG A 381 -30.13 26.16 23.95
C ARG A 381 -31.13 25.11 23.43
N GLN A 382 -32.26 25.47 22.83
CA GLN A 382 -33.34 24.50 22.59
C GLN A 382 -33.13 23.53 21.40
N HIS A 383 -32.21 23.79 20.46
CA HIS A 383 -32.02 22.95 19.25
C HIS A 383 -30.63 22.31 19.09
N LEU A 384 -29.72 22.45 20.05
CA LEU A 384 -28.31 22.02 19.92
C LEU A 384 -28.15 20.50 19.66
N ALA A 385 -28.80 19.66 20.48
CA ALA A 385 -28.74 18.21 20.32
C ALA A 385 -29.44 17.75 19.02
N TYR A 386 -30.48 18.46 18.58
CA TYR A 386 -31.18 18.15 17.35
C TYR A 386 -30.32 18.45 16.10
N GLU A 387 -29.63 19.59 16.07
CA GLU A 387 -28.71 19.94 14.98
C GLU A 387 -27.51 19.01 14.92
N PHE A 388 -26.91 18.69 16.07
CA PHE A 388 -25.83 17.70 16.14
C PHE A 388 -26.27 16.32 15.63
N LYS A 389 -27.45 15.86 16.06
CA LYS A 389 -28.04 14.59 15.58
C LYS A 389 -28.29 14.60 14.08
N LEU A 390 -28.72 15.73 13.50
CA LEU A 390 -28.94 15.85 12.05
C LEU A 390 -27.62 15.79 11.28
N GLU A 391 -26.58 16.50 11.72
CA GLU A 391 -25.25 16.45 11.11
C GLU A 391 -24.60 15.07 11.27
N LEU A 392 -24.73 14.44 12.45
CA LEU A 392 -24.26 13.08 12.70
C LEU A 392 -24.96 12.06 11.81
N LYS A 393 -26.28 12.19 11.59
CA LYS A 393 -27.03 11.35 10.63
C LYS A 393 -26.51 11.51 9.20
N GLN A 394 -26.16 12.72 8.79
CA GLN A 394 -25.59 12.95 7.46
C GLN A 394 -24.21 12.31 7.32
N LEU A 395 -23.36 12.40 8.35
CA LEU A 395 -22.05 11.71 8.35
C LEU A 395 -22.20 10.18 8.37
N LEU A 396 -23.16 9.65 9.13
CA LEU A 396 -23.47 8.22 9.13
C LEU A 396 -23.96 7.74 7.76
N ARG A 397 -24.81 8.52 7.07
CA ARG A 397 -25.22 8.20 5.71
C ARG A 397 -24.04 8.13 4.75
N ARG A 398 -23.13 9.12 4.80
CA ARG A 398 -21.90 9.09 4.00
C ARG A 398 -21.02 7.88 4.34
N HIS A 399 -20.92 7.53 5.62
CA HIS A 399 -20.21 6.32 6.05
C HIS A 399 -20.83 5.05 5.44
N PHE A 400 -22.16 4.89 5.50
CA PHE A 400 -22.83 3.73 4.87
C PHE A 400 -22.62 3.67 3.36
N GLU A 401 -22.58 4.82 2.68
CA GLU A 401 -22.27 4.89 1.25
C GLU A 401 -20.82 4.42 0.97
N LEU A 402 -19.85 4.77 1.82
CA LEU A 402 -18.48 4.27 1.72
C LEU A 402 -18.39 2.77 1.98
N THR A 403 -19.06 2.26 3.01
CA THR A 403 -19.06 0.82 3.35
C THR A 403 -19.74 -0.02 2.27
N ALA A 404 -20.84 0.47 1.69
CA ALA A 404 -21.48 -0.17 0.54
C ALA A 404 -20.58 -0.19 -0.70
N PHE A 405 -19.78 0.86 -0.90
CA PHE A 405 -18.78 0.90 -1.96
C PHE A 405 -17.66 -0.12 -1.72
N VAL A 406 -17.21 -0.31 -0.48
CA VAL A 406 -16.23 -1.37 -0.16
C VAL A 406 -16.76 -2.75 -0.48
N ALA A 407 -17.99 -3.05 -0.08
CA ALA A 407 -18.63 -4.32 -0.42
C ALA A 407 -18.71 -4.55 -1.95
N SER A 408 -18.85 -3.46 -2.73
CA SER A 408 -18.84 -3.51 -4.19
C SER A 408 -17.43 -3.80 -4.75
N ILE A 409 -16.37 -3.22 -4.16
CA ILE A 409 -14.97 -3.56 -4.49
C ILE A 409 -14.70 -5.03 -4.17
N GLU A 410 -15.07 -5.46 -2.96
CA GLU A 410 -14.84 -6.83 -2.51
C GLU A 410 -15.54 -7.84 -3.42
N LYS A 411 -16.83 -7.63 -3.72
CA LYS A 411 -17.57 -8.50 -4.65
C LYS A 411 -16.89 -8.62 -6.03
N GLU A 412 -16.32 -7.53 -6.53
CA GLU A 412 -15.70 -7.47 -7.86
C GLU A 412 -14.29 -8.05 -7.87
N PHE A 413 -13.50 -7.88 -6.80
CA PHE A 413 -12.07 -8.23 -6.76
C PHE A 413 -11.72 -9.43 -5.88
N SER A 414 -12.60 -9.91 -5.00
CA SER A 414 -12.28 -10.95 -4.02
C SER A 414 -11.75 -12.24 -4.64
N LEU A 415 -12.35 -12.70 -5.75
CA LEU A 415 -11.86 -13.86 -6.50
C LEU A 415 -10.48 -13.62 -7.12
N ARG A 416 -10.25 -12.43 -7.67
CA ARG A 416 -8.99 -12.08 -8.34
C ARG A 416 -7.85 -11.91 -7.33
N ILE A 417 -8.14 -11.33 -6.18
CA ILE A 417 -7.22 -11.22 -5.06
C ILE A 417 -6.81 -12.62 -4.58
N PHE A 418 -7.78 -13.53 -4.41
CA PHE A 418 -7.50 -14.91 -4.01
C PHE A 418 -6.51 -15.58 -4.97
N PHE A 419 -6.85 -15.62 -6.26
CA PHE A 419 -5.96 -16.25 -7.24
C PHE A 419 -4.61 -15.55 -7.36
N SER A 420 -4.57 -14.21 -7.26
CA SER A 420 -3.30 -13.48 -7.32
C SER A 420 -2.37 -13.86 -6.17
N PHE A 421 -2.87 -13.99 -4.94
CA PHE A 421 -2.06 -14.45 -3.81
C PHE A 421 -1.68 -15.93 -3.94
N SER A 422 -2.63 -16.82 -4.25
CA SER A 422 -2.35 -18.26 -4.34
C SER A 422 -1.32 -18.59 -5.42
N PHE A 423 -1.45 -18.02 -6.61
CA PHE A 423 -0.49 -18.22 -7.70
C PHE A 423 0.85 -17.52 -7.40
N SER A 424 0.84 -16.36 -6.74
CA SER A 424 2.08 -15.71 -6.32
C SER A 424 2.84 -16.53 -5.27
N THR A 425 2.16 -17.19 -4.33
CA THR A 425 2.81 -18.12 -3.39
C THR A 425 3.49 -19.26 -4.13
N GLY A 426 2.78 -19.93 -5.05
CA GLY A 426 3.36 -21.01 -5.87
C GLY A 426 4.54 -20.54 -6.72
N LEU A 427 4.43 -19.35 -7.30
CA LEU A 427 5.49 -18.70 -8.07
C LEU A 427 6.72 -18.40 -7.23
N LEU A 428 6.55 -17.81 -6.03
CA LEU A 428 7.66 -17.51 -5.12
C LEU A 428 8.36 -18.77 -4.64
N CYS A 429 7.63 -19.88 -4.42
CA CYS A 429 8.23 -21.18 -4.12
C CYS A 429 9.10 -21.69 -5.28
N ALA A 430 8.58 -21.63 -6.52
CA ALA A 430 9.32 -22.06 -7.71
C ALA A 430 10.59 -21.21 -7.95
N LEU A 431 10.46 -19.87 -7.85
CA LEU A 431 11.55 -18.92 -8.00
C LEU A 431 12.59 -19.07 -6.88
N GLY A 432 12.13 -19.26 -5.63
CA GLY A 432 13.00 -19.44 -4.47
C GLY A 432 13.85 -20.71 -4.58
N PHE A 433 13.25 -21.83 -5.03
CA PHE A 433 14.00 -23.05 -5.29
C PHE A 433 15.06 -22.85 -6.39
N LYS A 434 14.71 -22.18 -7.49
CA LYS A 434 15.64 -21.87 -8.59
C LYS A 434 16.79 -20.96 -8.18
N ALA A 435 16.50 -19.94 -7.38
CA ALA A 435 17.52 -19.06 -6.82
C ALA A 435 18.50 -19.83 -5.91
N TYR A 436 18.00 -20.80 -5.17
CA TYR A 436 18.81 -21.66 -4.30
C TYR A 436 19.71 -22.62 -5.09
N THR A 437 19.22 -23.25 -6.17
CA THR A 437 19.97 -24.27 -6.91
C THR A 437 21.08 -23.73 -7.80
N ASN A 438 20.96 -22.50 -8.33
CA ASN A 438 21.99 -21.92 -9.20
C ASN A 438 22.10 -20.38 -9.07
N PRO A 439 22.65 -19.83 -7.98
CA PRO A 439 22.59 -18.39 -7.68
C PRO A 439 23.28 -17.48 -8.71
N LEU A 440 24.33 -17.96 -9.40
CA LEU A 440 25.06 -17.16 -10.41
C LEU A 440 24.43 -17.21 -11.81
N GLY A 441 23.80 -18.34 -12.18
CA GLY A 441 23.06 -18.49 -13.43
C GLY A 441 21.59 -18.02 -13.37
N SER A 442 21.08 -17.72 -12.16
CA SER A 442 19.66 -17.44 -11.90
C SER A 442 19.34 -15.99 -11.50
N LEU A 443 20.24 -15.03 -11.76
CA LEU A 443 20.01 -13.61 -11.42
C LEU A 443 18.64 -13.09 -11.90
N VAL A 444 18.19 -13.52 -13.08
CA VAL A 444 16.86 -13.19 -13.61
C VAL A 444 15.73 -13.63 -12.67
N TYR A 445 15.83 -14.83 -12.11
CA TYR A 445 14.83 -15.38 -11.17
C TYR A 445 14.89 -14.69 -9.80
N ILE A 446 16.07 -14.24 -9.36
CA ILE A 446 16.21 -13.44 -8.13
C ILE A 446 15.55 -12.06 -8.29
N PHE A 447 15.79 -11.37 -9.41
CA PHE A 447 15.12 -10.11 -9.71
C PHE A 447 13.61 -10.29 -9.83
N TRP A 448 13.17 -11.39 -10.46
CA TRP A 448 11.75 -11.71 -10.57
C TRP A 448 11.12 -11.98 -9.20
N PHE A 449 11.79 -12.76 -8.35
CA PHE A 449 11.36 -13.02 -6.98
C PHE A 449 11.21 -11.71 -6.22
N ALA A 450 12.21 -10.84 -6.26
CA ALA A 450 12.17 -9.55 -5.59
C ALA A 450 11.03 -8.67 -6.11
N ALA A 451 10.83 -8.59 -7.43
CA ALA A 451 9.74 -7.81 -8.02
C ALA A 451 8.35 -8.31 -7.57
N LYS A 452 8.16 -9.64 -7.56
CA LYS A 452 6.90 -10.25 -7.10
C LYS A 452 6.68 -10.13 -5.60
N PHE A 453 7.74 -10.23 -4.80
CA PHE A 453 7.66 -9.99 -3.37
C PHE A 453 7.32 -8.53 -3.04
N PHE A 454 7.99 -7.55 -3.67
CA PHE A 454 7.70 -6.13 -3.47
C PHE A 454 6.30 -5.73 -3.96
N GLU A 455 5.78 -6.40 -5.00
CA GLU A 455 4.39 -6.27 -5.41
C GLU A 455 3.41 -6.60 -4.29
N LEU A 456 3.54 -7.80 -3.72
CA LEU A 456 2.69 -8.25 -2.63
C LEU A 456 2.86 -7.37 -1.39
N LEU A 457 4.08 -6.98 -1.06
CA LEU A 457 4.37 -6.12 0.09
C LEU A 457 3.73 -4.74 -0.07
N ALA A 458 3.85 -4.13 -1.25
CA ALA A 458 3.20 -2.86 -1.54
C ALA A 458 1.67 -2.99 -1.42
N PHE A 459 1.09 -4.06 -1.96
CA PHE A 459 -0.35 -4.29 -1.89
C PHE A 459 -0.84 -4.54 -0.45
N GLY A 460 -0.13 -5.35 0.33
CA GLY A 460 -0.41 -5.59 1.74
C GLY A 460 -0.29 -4.33 2.59
N MET A 461 0.69 -3.45 2.31
CA MET A 461 0.85 -2.16 2.98
C MET A 461 -0.35 -1.22 2.74
N LEU A 462 -0.88 -1.17 1.50
CA LEU A 462 -2.09 -0.41 1.20
C LEU A 462 -3.30 -0.96 1.97
N GLY A 463 -3.43 -2.29 2.05
CA GLY A 463 -4.46 -2.98 2.83
C GLY A 463 -4.42 -2.65 4.31
N SER A 464 -3.24 -2.79 4.93
CA SER A 464 -3.05 -2.43 6.34
C SER A 464 -3.29 -0.95 6.63
N THR A 465 -2.98 -0.06 5.67
CA THR A 465 -3.24 1.38 5.84
C THR A 465 -4.74 1.68 5.90
N LEU A 466 -5.54 1.02 5.04
CA LEU A 466 -7.00 1.12 5.09
C LEU A 466 -7.57 0.55 6.40
N GLN A 467 -7.10 -0.63 6.81
CA GLN A 467 -7.54 -1.27 8.04
C GLN A 467 -7.23 -0.39 9.27
N LYS A 468 -5.99 0.11 9.39
CA LYS A 468 -5.58 0.98 10.51
C LYS A 468 -6.39 2.28 10.59
N THR A 469 -6.76 2.84 9.44
CA THR A 469 -7.56 4.07 9.42
C THR A 469 -8.99 3.81 9.86
N THR A 470 -9.54 2.64 9.51
CA THR A 470 -10.92 2.28 9.87
C THR A 470 -11.07 1.71 11.27
N ASP A 471 -10.04 1.05 11.80
CA ASP A 471 -9.99 0.56 13.19
C ASP A 471 -10.22 1.68 14.21
N ASN A 472 -9.68 2.87 13.92
CA ASN A 472 -9.83 4.05 14.76
C ASN A 472 -11.23 4.69 14.68
N LEU A 473 -12.11 4.32 13.75
CA LEU A 473 -13.40 4.98 13.55
C LEU A 473 -14.31 4.86 14.77
N SER A 474 -14.34 3.69 15.42
CA SER A 474 -15.14 3.48 16.64
C SER A 474 -14.75 4.49 17.74
N THR A 475 -13.45 4.65 17.98
CA THR A 475 -12.88 5.63 18.91
C THR A 475 -13.18 7.07 18.49
N MET A 476 -13.20 7.37 17.18
CA MET A 476 -13.54 8.71 16.68
C MET A 476 -15.02 9.05 16.88
N TYR A 477 -15.94 8.10 16.72
CA TYR A 477 -17.36 8.31 17.05
C TYR A 477 -17.57 8.49 18.55
N TYR A 478 -16.79 7.79 19.38
CA TYR A 478 -16.84 7.96 20.83
C TYR A 478 -16.30 9.34 21.25
N SER A 479 -15.21 9.80 20.64
CA SER A 479 -14.54 11.06 21.01
C SER A 479 -15.05 12.30 20.27
N CYS A 480 -16.18 12.23 19.56
CA CYS A 480 -16.69 13.32 18.71
C CYS A 480 -17.29 14.52 19.49
N GLY A 481 -17.07 14.62 20.80
CA GLY A 481 -17.52 15.73 21.65
C GLY A 481 -19.02 15.73 21.96
N TRP A 482 -19.70 14.59 21.82
CA TRP A 482 -21.13 14.46 22.11
C TRP A 482 -21.45 14.72 23.60
N GLU A 483 -20.52 14.44 24.52
CA GLU A 483 -20.67 14.70 25.96
C GLU A 483 -20.80 16.20 26.26
N GLN A 484 -20.01 17.03 25.56
CA GLN A 484 -20.05 18.49 25.69
C GLN A 484 -21.39 19.06 25.23
N ILE A 485 -21.98 18.45 24.20
CA ILE A 485 -23.29 18.84 23.67
C ILE A 485 -24.41 18.41 24.61
N MET A 486 -24.29 17.22 25.20
CA MET A 486 -25.20 16.74 26.24
C MET A 486 -25.21 17.67 27.44
N TYR A 487 -24.04 18.10 27.91
CA TYR A 487 -23.91 19.05 29.01
C TYR A 487 -24.58 20.41 28.72
N HIS A 488 -24.67 20.81 27.45
CA HIS A 488 -25.25 22.08 27.02
C HIS A 488 -26.70 22.01 26.54
N SER A 489 -27.21 20.81 26.27
CA SER A 489 -28.57 20.59 25.75
C SER A 489 -29.56 20.34 26.91
N PRO A 490 -30.59 21.19 27.09
CA PRO A 490 -31.61 21.03 28.13
C PRO A 490 -32.68 19.99 27.78
N ASN A 491 -32.66 19.41 26.57
CA ASN A 491 -33.68 18.45 26.11
C ASN A 491 -33.22 17.00 26.38
N GLU A 492 -33.71 16.43 27.47
CA GLU A 492 -33.38 15.06 27.92
C GLU A 492 -33.75 13.98 26.89
N GLN A 493 -34.90 14.11 26.23
CA GLN A 493 -35.36 13.12 25.25
C GLN A 493 -34.44 13.08 24.02
N GLU A 494 -34.05 14.24 23.50
CA GLU A 494 -33.12 14.31 22.37
C GLU A 494 -31.69 13.87 22.74
N ASN A 495 -31.26 14.13 23.98
CA ASN A 495 -29.98 13.64 24.50
C ASN A 495 -29.93 12.11 24.56
N VAL A 496 -31.01 11.46 25.04
CA VAL A 496 -31.11 9.98 25.05
C VAL A 496 -31.08 9.41 23.63
N LEU A 497 -31.78 10.04 22.68
CA LEU A 497 -31.77 9.61 21.28
C LEU A 497 -30.38 9.78 20.64
N MET A 498 -29.68 10.87 20.95
CA MET A 498 -28.31 11.12 20.50
C MET A 498 -27.34 10.08 21.05
N MET A 499 -27.41 9.76 22.35
CA MET A 499 -26.60 8.70 22.96
C MET A 499 -26.83 7.34 22.30
N LYS A 500 -28.10 6.98 22.05
CA LYS A 500 -28.43 5.72 21.34
C LYS A 500 -27.81 5.69 19.94
N LEU A 501 -27.84 6.82 19.23
CA LEU A 501 -27.25 6.94 17.89
C LEU A 501 -25.71 6.80 17.93
N VAL A 502 -25.04 7.46 18.87
CA VAL A 502 -23.58 7.33 19.04
C VAL A 502 -23.20 5.91 19.43
N LYS A 503 -23.93 5.29 20.36
CA LYS A 503 -23.71 3.88 20.75
C LYS A 503 -23.84 2.94 19.54
N GLN A 504 -24.88 3.10 18.73
CA GLN A 504 -25.06 2.31 17.51
C GLN A 504 -23.93 2.57 16.50
N ALA A 505 -23.51 3.83 16.33
CA ALA A 505 -22.40 4.17 15.44
C ALA A 505 -21.09 3.50 15.88
N VAL A 506 -20.77 3.50 17.18
CA VAL A 506 -19.59 2.83 17.73
C VAL A 506 -19.66 1.31 17.51
N GLN A 507 -20.82 0.69 17.76
CA GLN A 507 -20.99 -0.75 17.58
C GLN A 507 -20.83 -1.19 16.12
N ILE A 508 -21.40 -0.44 15.17
CA ILE A 508 -21.30 -0.74 13.73
C ILE A 508 -19.85 -0.58 13.24
N ASN A 509 -19.10 0.37 13.80
CA ASN A 509 -17.72 0.67 13.42
C ASN A 509 -16.67 -0.09 14.26
N ALA A 510 -17.08 -1.07 15.06
CA ALA A 510 -16.17 -1.85 15.89
C ALA A 510 -15.29 -2.80 15.08
N THR A 511 -15.77 -3.24 13.90
CA THR A 511 -14.99 -4.07 12.99
C THR A 511 -14.34 -3.20 11.92
N PRO A 512 -13.01 -3.24 11.77
CA PRO A 512 -12.33 -2.48 10.75
C PRO A 512 -12.70 -2.99 9.36
N VAL A 513 -12.62 -2.10 8.38
CA VAL A 513 -12.86 -2.43 6.98
C VAL A 513 -11.59 -3.06 6.40
N SER A 514 -11.73 -4.22 5.80
CA SER A 514 -10.65 -4.95 5.13
C SER A 514 -11.16 -5.55 3.82
N LEU A 515 -10.26 -5.73 2.86
CA LEU A 515 -10.56 -6.49 1.64
C LEU A 515 -10.17 -7.95 1.86
N SER A 516 -11.01 -8.88 1.43
CA SER A 516 -10.74 -10.32 1.57
C SER A 516 -10.53 -11.02 0.22
N GLY A 517 -9.68 -12.04 0.22
CA GLY A 517 -9.59 -13.03 -0.84
C GLY A 517 -10.52 -14.20 -0.55
N LEU A 518 -11.71 -14.21 -1.15
CA LEU A 518 -12.80 -15.18 -0.95
C LEU A 518 -13.09 -15.49 0.55
N ASN A 519 -12.94 -14.51 1.44
CA ASN A 519 -13.02 -14.66 2.91
C ASN A 519 -12.00 -15.64 3.54
N TYR A 520 -10.99 -16.12 2.81
CA TYR A 520 -9.94 -16.98 3.38
C TYR A 520 -8.87 -16.18 4.13
N PHE A 521 -8.54 -15.00 3.62
CA PHE A 521 -7.55 -14.10 4.23
C PHE A 521 -7.93 -12.64 3.95
N HIS A 522 -7.43 -11.74 4.80
CA HIS A 522 -7.51 -10.30 4.60
C HIS A 522 -6.23 -9.79 3.95
N VAL A 523 -6.36 -8.84 3.02
CA VAL A 523 -5.21 -8.19 2.41
C VAL A 523 -4.55 -7.27 3.43
N THR A 524 -3.52 -7.76 4.10
CA THR A 524 -2.74 -7.04 5.10
C THR A 524 -1.26 -7.28 4.86
N LEU A 525 -0.42 -6.40 5.40
CA LEU A 525 1.03 -6.58 5.42
C LEU A 525 1.42 -7.84 6.21
N GLU A 526 0.68 -8.15 7.28
CA GLU A 526 0.88 -9.37 8.07
C GLU A 526 0.74 -10.61 7.18
N ALA A 527 -0.35 -10.71 6.40
CA ALA A 527 -0.59 -11.85 5.50
C ALA A 527 0.48 -12.04 4.41
N VAL A 528 1.34 -11.05 4.15
CA VAL A 528 2.44 -11.14 3.18
C VAL A 528 3.76 -11.53 3.86
N VAL A 529 3.94 -11.16 5.12
CA VAL A 529 5.20 -11.35 5.87
C VAL A 529 5.20 -12.66 6.66
N THR A 530 4.02 -13.11 7.11
CA THR A 530 3.81 -14.43 7.74
C THR A 530 3.65 -15.51 6.69
#